data_AF-A0A7W4C7L9-F1
#
_entry.id   AF-A0A7W4C7L9-F1
#
_cell.length_a   1.000
_cell.length_b   1.000
_cell.length_c   1.000
_cell.angle_alpha   90.00
_cell.angle_beta   90.00
_cell.angle_gamma   90.00
#
_symmetry.space_group_name_H-M   'P 1'
#
loop_
_entity.id
_entity.type
_entity.pdbx_description
1 polymer ?
#
loop_
_entity_poly.entity_id
_entity_poly.type
_entity_poly.pdbx_seq_one_letter_code
_entity_poly.pdbx_strand_id
1 'polypeptide(L)'
;MQLRQWQSECVNHATKQFSANQRHFLCLATPGAGKTVMASEVAARLFEQGLIDFVLCFSPSVNIAQGIQKTFSQRLSCRFDGVIGSIGCSYTYQGMLSFKEDFWQLLEKNRVLVVFDEIHHCSGRTIEDANVWGEEILLNIQDKARYTLALTGTPWRSDQSPIALSRYTDPDNKIQCDFIYGLKEAIADIVCRSPKIVLID
;
A
#
# COMPACT_ATOMS: atom_id res chain seq x y z
N MET A 1 9.79 9.41 15.00
CA MET A 1 9.68 8.02 15.47
C MET A 1 10.90 7.27 14.94
N GLN A 2 11.57 6.46 15.76
CA GLN A 2 12.71 5.67 15.27
C GLN A 2 12.19 4.48 14.47
N LEU A 3 12.65 4.34 13.22
CA LEU A 3 12.29 3.23 12.35
C LEU A 3 13.05 1.97 12.76
N ARG A 4 12.40 0.81 12.58
CA ARG A 4 13.09 -0.49 12.62
C ARG A 4 14.02 -0.61 11.41
N GLN A 5 14.96 -1.53 11.48
CA GLN A 5 15.92 -1.78 10.40
C GLN A 5 15.20 -2.09 9.07
N TRP A 6 14.30 -3.08 9.07
CA TRP A 6 13.54 -3.45 7.86
C TRP A 6 12.74 -2.27 7.28
N GLN A 7 12.17 -1.42 8.14
CA GLN A 7 11.41 -0.24 7.69
C GLN A 7 12.34 0.75 6.99
N SER A 8 13.52 1.00 7.57
CA SER A 8 14.51 1.91 7.00
C SER A 8 15.02 1.41 5.65
N GLU A 9 15.31 0.11 5.55
CA GLU A 9 15.75 -0.55 4.31
C GLU A 9 14.66 -0.49 3.23
N CYS A 10 13.42 -0.82 3.59
CA CYS A 10 12.29 -0.77 2.68
C CYS A 10 12.02 0.66 2.18
N VAL A 11 12.03 1.65 3.08
CA VAL A 11 11.88 3.07 2.73
C VAL A 11 12.96 3.51 1.75
N ASN A 12 14.23 3.19 2.03
CA ASN A 12 15.33 3.53 1.14
C ASN A 12 15.15 2.91 -0.25
N HIS A 13 14.71 1.65 -0.32
CA HIS A 13 14.46 0.97 -1.58
C HIS A 13 13.31 1.61 -2.35
N ALA A 14 12.16 1.82 -1.70
CA ALA A 14 10.97 2.42 -2.31
C ALA A 14 11.27 3.84 -2.84
N THR A 15 11.86 4.71 -2.02
CA THR A 15 12.20 6.07 -2.44
C THR A 15 13.20 6.09 -3.60
N LYS A 16 14.18 5.17 -3.62
CA LYS A 16 15.12 5.04 -4.74
C LYS A 16 14.42 4.63 -6.04
N GLN A 17 13.52 3.65 -5.99
CA GLN A 17 12.75 3.22 -7.16
C GLN A 17 11.86 4.35 -7.70
N PHE A 18 11.13 5.04 -6.82
CA PHE A 18 10.27 6.16 -7.20
C PHE A 18 11.07 7.33 -7.80
N SER A 19 12.26 7.62 -7.26
CA SER A 19 13.19 8.62 -7.82
C SER A 19 13.71 8.22 -9.21
N ALA A 20 13.85 6.92 -9.47
CA ALA A 20 14.17 6.37 -10.80
C ALA A 20 12.94 6.27 -11.72
N ASN A 21 11.83 6.91 -11.36
CA ASN A 21 10.59 6.99 -12.13
C ASN A 21 9.89 5.63 -12.34
N GLN A 22 10.20 4.61 -11.52
CA GLN A 22 9.37 3.41 -11.42
C GLN A 22 8.09 3.77 -10.66
N ARG A 23 6.92 3.39 -11.19
CA ARG A 23 5.64 3.90 -10.68
C ARG A 23 5.01 3.03 -9.59
N HIS A 24 5.38 1.76 -9.48
CA HIS A 24 4.74 0.81 -8.56
C HIS A 24 5.77 0.11 -7.69
N PHE A 25 5.46 0.00 -6.39
CA PHE A 25 6.26 -0.74 -5.41
C PHE A 25 5.37 -1.67 -4.60
N LEU A 26 5.66 -2.98 -4.62
CA LEU A 26 4.96 -3.99 -3.83
C LEU A 26 5.83 -4.46 -2.65
N CYS A 27 5.40 -4.15 -1.43
CA CYS A 27 6.04 -4.60 -0.19
C CYS A 27 5.26 -5.74 0.45
N LEU A 28 5.93 -6.88 0.61
CA LEU A 28 5.51 -7.92 1.54
C LEU A 28 6.11 -7.63 2.90
N ALA A 29 5.27 -7.50 3.92
CA ALA A 29 5.73 -7.44 5.30
C ALA A 29 4.75 -8.16 6.24
N THR A 30 5.31 -8.99 7.13
CA THR A 30 4.55 -9.78 8.11
C THR A 30 3.48 -8.95 8.84
N PRO A 31 2.25 -9.46 9.02
CA PRO A 31 1.23 -8.79 9.80
C PRO A 31 1.74 -8.36 11.18
N GLY A 32 1.45 -7.11 11.57
CA GLY A 32 1.95 -6.53 12.82
C GLY A 32 3.38 -5.98 12.78
N ALA A 33 4.14 -6.15 11.69
CA ALA A 33 5.52 -5.66 11.59
C ALA A 33 5.64 -4.12 11.57
N GLY A 34 4.53 -3.39 11.32
CA GLY A 34 4.49 -1.93 11.27
C GLY A 34 4.52 -1.35 9.84
N LYS A 35 3.74 -1.93 8.92
CA LYS A 35 3.64 -1.50 7.51
C LYS A 35 3.21 -0.04 7.35
N THR A 36 2.23 0.39 8.12
CA THR A 36 1.69 1.76 8.05
C THR A 36 2.73 2.82 8.42
N VAL A 37 3.56 2.54 9.42
CA VAL A 37 4.67 3.45 9.80
C VAL A 37 5.67 3.57 8.66
N MET A 38 6.06 2.44 8.05
CA MET A 38 6.92 2.41 6.87
C MET A 38 6.34 3.22 5.71
N ALA A 39 5.07 3.03 5.38
CA ALA A 39 4.40 3.75 4.30
C ALA A 39 4.30 5.26 4.55
N SER A 40 4.02 5.67 5.80
CA SER A 40 3.99 7.10 6.17
C SER A 40 5.36 7.77 6.05
N GLU A 41 6.44 7.03 6.30
CA GLU A 41 7.80 7.50 6.11
C GLU A 41 8.14 7.63 4.62
N VAL A 42 7.77 6.65 3.79
CA VAL A 42 7.93 6.76 2.32
C VAL A 42 7.26 8.02 1.81
N ALA A 43 6.00 8.26 2.20
CA ALA A 43 5.27 9.47 1.83
C ALA A 43 6.00 10.75 2.27
N ALA A 44 6.49 10.79 3.52
CA ALA A 44 7.22 11.94 4.03
C ALA A 44 8.47 12.26 3.19
N ARG A 45 9.27 11.25 2.82
CA ARG A 45 10.45 11.46 1.98
C ARG A 45 10.11 11.91 0.57
N LEU A 46 9.02 11.40 -0.01
CA LEU A 46 8.57 11.85 -1.33
C LEU A 46 8.07 13.30 -1.29
N PHE A 47 7.43 13.73 -0.21
CA PHE A 47 7.09 15.14 0.01
C PHE A 47 8.33 16.01 0.17
N GLU A 48 9.29 15.61 1.00
CA GLU A 48 10.56 16.32 1.22
C GLU A 48 11.36 16.49 -0.08
N GLN A 49 11.29 15.51 -0.99
CA GLN A 49 11.92 15.54 -2.31
C GLN A 49 11.07 16.27 -3.36
N GLY A 50 9.87 16.74 -3.01
CA GLY A 50 8.94 17.40 -3.92
C GLY A 50 8.49 16.49 -5.07
N LEU A 51 8.39 15.18 -4.85
CA LEU A 51 7.97 14.19 -5.87
C LEU A 51 6.46 13.96 -5.91
N ILE A 52 5.75 14.30 -4.84
CA ILE A 52 4.29 14.17 -4.71
C ILE A 52 3.67 15.42 -4.07
N ASP A 53 2.39 15.64 -4.37
CA ASP A 53 1.56 16.74 -3.87
C ASP A 53 0.50 16.24 -2.86
N PHE A 54 0.03 15.01 -3.03
CA PHE A 54 -0.99 14.41 -2.16
C PHE A 54 -0.75 12.91 -1.94
N VAL A 55 -1.35 12.38 -0.87
CA VAL A 55 -1.41 10.94 -0.62
C VAL A 55 -2.85 10.47 -0.43
N LEU A 56 -3.24 9.40 -1.13
CA LEU A 56 -4.48 8.66 -0.86
C LEU A 56 -4.12 7.30 -0.28
N CYS A 57 -4.82 6.87 0.77
CA CYS A 57 -4.67 5.53 1.33
C CYS A 57 -5.98 4.75 1.22
N PHE A 58 -5.90 3.47 0.85
CA PHE A 58 -7.03 2.56 0.80
C PHE A 58 -6.76 1.33 1.67
N SER A 59 -7.79 0.88 2.40
CA SER A 59 -7.67 -0.24 3.34
C SER A 59 -8.98 -1.03 3.49
N PRO A 60 -8.95 -2.25 4.06
CA PRO A 60 -10.14 -3.12 4.11
C PRO A 60 -11.26 -2.65 5.03
N SER A 61 -10.96 -1.87 6.09
CA SER A 61 -11.95 -1.53 7.11
C SER A 61 -11.80 -0.10 7.65
N VAL A 62 -12.87 0.42 8.23
CA VAL A 62 -12.90 1.77 8.82
C VAL A 62 -11.87 1.92 9.93
N ASN A 63 -11.70 0.91 10.79
CA ASN A 63 -10.73 0.96 11.88
C ASN A 63 -9.28 1.04 11.35
N ILE A 64 -8.98 0.32 10.26
CA ILE A 64 -7.67 0.40 9.62
C ILE A 64 -7.49 1.78 8.99
N ALA A 65 -8.49 2.29 8.26
CA ALA A 65 -8.42 3.63 7.66
C ALA A 65 -8.18 4.74 8.70
N GLN A 66 -8.86 4.67 9.85
CA GLN A 66 -8.63 5.60 10.98
C GLN A 66 -7.22 5.48 11.56
N GLY A 67 -6.70 4.26 11.69
CA GLY A 67 -5.33 4.00 12.14
C GLY A 67 -4.27 4.56 11.17
N ILE A 68 -4.51 4.40 9.86
CA ILE A 68 -3.68 4.98 8.80
C ILE A 68 -3.72 6.51 8.89
N GLN A 69 -4.90 7.10 8.93
CA GLN A 69 -5.09 8.55 9.07
C GLN A 69 -4.29 9.10 10.27
N LYS A 70 -4.40 8.46 11.44
CA LYS A 70 -3.67 8.88 12.64
C LYS A 70 -2.15 8.80 12.43
N THR A 71 -1.66 7.72 11.85
CA THR A 71 -0.22 7.49 11.63
C THR A 71 0.36 8.50 10.64
N PHE A 72 -0.32 8.72 9.51
CA PHE A 72 0.09 9.69 8.50
C PHE A 72 0.04 11.12 9.03
N SER A 73 -1.04 11.49 9.74
CA SER A 73 -1.16 12.82 10.34
C SER A 73 -0.03 13.10 11.34
N GLN A 74 0.31 12.12 12.19
CA GLN A 74 1.42 12.23 13.14
C GLN A 74 2.78 12.35 12.44
N ARG A 75 3.04 11.52 11.41
CA ARG A 75 4.34 11.53 10.72
C ARG A 75 4.55 12.80 9.90
N LEU A 76 3.50 13.28 9.25
CA LEU A 76 3.57 14.44 8.34
C LEU A 76 3.30 15.77 9.04
N SER A 77 2.91 15.74 10.33
CA SER A 77 2.53 16.93 11.11
C SER A 77 1.46 17.80 10.42
N CYS A 78 0.54 17.15 9.69
CA CYS A 78 -0.49 17.77 8.88
C CYS A 78 -1.83 17.04 9.06
N ARG A 79 -2.92 17.66 8.60
CA ARG A 79 -4.21 16.98 8.48
C ARG A 79 -4.13 15.88 7.41
N PHE A 80 -4.85 14.80 7.65
CA PHE A 80 -4.91 13.63 6.77
C PHE A 80 -6.33 13.05 6.67
N ASP A 81 -7.33 13.94 6.67
CA ASP A 81 -8.76 13.61 6.73
C ASP A 81 -9.54 14.09 5.51
N GLY A 82 -8.84 14.56 4.48
CA GLY A 82 -9.41 14.96 3.20
C GLY A 82 -10.18 16.29 3.20
N VAL A 83 -10.21 17.05 4.31
CA VAL A 83 -10.77 18.40 4.29
C VAL A 83 -9.78 19.43 3.73
N ILE A 84 -10.24 20.65 3.47
CA ILE A 84 -9.39 21.75 2.98
C ILE A 84 -8.16 21.92 3.89
N GLY A 85 -6.97 21.98 3.28
CA GLY A 85 -5.68 22.04 3.97
C GLY A 85 -5.10 20.68 4.37
N SER A 86 -5.79 19.57 4.07
CA SER A 86 -5.24 18.23 4.19
C SER A 86 -4.30 17.90 3.03
N ILE A 87 -3.21 17.20 3.33
CA ILE A 87 -2.24 16.72 2.31
C ILE A 87 -2.57 15.29 1.83
N GLY A 88 -3.67 14.74 2.31
CA GLY A 88 -4.11 13.41 1.94
C GLY A 88 -5.35 12.95 2.70
N CYS A 89 -5.75 11.72 2.47
CA CYS A 89 -6.87 11.10 3.16
C CYS A 89 -6.76 9.57 3.16
N SER A 90 -7.40 8.92 4.13
CA SER A 90 -7.51 7.46 4.19
C SER A 90 -8.96 7.03 4.03
N TYR A 91 -9.20 6.11 3.10
CA TYR A 91 -10.50 5.57 2.77
C TYR A 91 -10.50 4.04 2.90
N THR A 92 -11.71 3.46 2.88
CA THR A 92 -11.86 2.02 2.71
C THR A 92 -11.95 1.66 1.24
N TYR A 93 -11.63 0.43 0.87
CA TYR A 93 -11.90 -0.07 -0.49
C TYR A 93 -13.39 0.02 -0.84
N GLN A 94 -14.29 -0.23 0.12
CA GLN A 94 -15.71 -0.03 -0.09
C GLN A 94 -16.09 1.43 -0.34
N GLY A 95 -15.43 2.38 0.35
CA GLY A 95 -15.63 3.81 0.14
C GLY A 95 -15.14 4.28 -1.23
N MET A 96 -14.09 3.65 -1.76
CA MET A 96 -13.57 3.93 -3.11
C MET A 96 -14.66 3.82 -4.19
N LEU A 97 -15.55 2.83 -4.07
CA LEU A 97 -16.66 2.60 -5.02
C LEU A 97 -17.67 3.76 -5.08
N SER A 98 -17.65 4.68 -4.11
CA SER A 98 -18.54 5.84 -4.09
C SER A 98 -17.96 7.07 -4.80
N PHE A 99 -16.69 7.01 -5.22
CA PHE A 99 -16.04 8.12 -5.90
C PHE A 99 -16.49 8.25 -7.35
N LYS A 100 -16.60 9.50 -7.80
CA LYS A 100 -17.01 9.86 -9.16
C LYS A 100 -15.81 10.38 -9.95
N GLU A 101 -15.99 10.53 -11.26
CA GLU A 101 -14.95 11.03 -12.17
C GLU A 101 -14.26 12.31 -11.68
N ASP A 102 -15.01 13.26 -11.11
CA ASP A 102 -14.45 14.51 -10.57
C ASP A 102 -13.42 14.29 -9.45
N PHE A 103 -13.58 13.24 -8.64
CA PHE A 103 -12.59 12.86 -7.65
C PHE A 103 -11.33 12.32 -8.33
N TRP A 104 -11.48 11.47 -9.34
CA TRP A 104 -10.37 10.84 -10.04
C TRP A 104 -9.53 11.85 -10.86
N GLN A 105 -10.13 12.98 -11.28
CA GLN A 105 -9.37 14.10 -11.87
C GLN A 105 -8.25 14.62 -10.94
N LEU A 106 -8.30 14.37 -9.64
CA LEU A 106 -7.21 14.68 -8.70
C LEU A 106 -5.91 14.00 -9.13
N LEU A 107 -5.98 12.73 -9.56
CA LEU A 107 -4.82 11.94 -9.99
C LEU A 107 -4.22 12.46 -11.29
N GLU A 108 -5.05 13.03 -12.17
CA GLU A 108 -4.61 13.58 -13.46
C GLU A 108 -3.97 14.98 -13.31
N LYS A 109 -4.47 15.77 -12.35
CA LYS A 109 -4.04 17.17 -12.15
C LYS A 109 -2.88 17.32 -11.15
N ASN A 110 -2.58 16.30 -10.35
CA ASN A 110 -1.61 16.38 -9.26
C ASN A 110 -0.75 15.12 -9.17
N ARG A 111 0.42 15.25 -8.53
CA ARG A 111 1.32 14.11 -8.33
C ARG A 111 0.90 13.34 -7.09
N VAL A 112 0.05 12.34 -7.25
CA VAL A 112 -0.52 11.61 -6.10
C VAL A 112 0.21 10.28 -5.86
N LEU A 113 0.61 10.04 -4.61
CA LEU A 113 0.95 8.70 -4.13
C LEU A 113 -0.32 7.99 -3.67
N VAL A 114 -0.60 6.81 -4.21
CA VAL A 114 -1.68 5.95 -3.70
C VAL A 114 -1.10 4.78 -2.93
N VAL A 115 -1.50 4.64 -1.67
CA VAL A 115 -1.07 3.56 -0.77
C VAL A 115 -2.20 2.56 -0.59
N PHE A 116 -1.92 1.28 -0.81
CA PHE A 116 -2.87 0.20 -0.66
C PHE A 116 -2.44 -0.70 0.50
N ASP A 117 -3.22 -0.74 1.58
CA ASP A 117 -3.02 -1.68 2.68
C ASP A 117 -3.83 -2.96 2.44
N GLU A 118 -3.19 -4.10 2.69
CA GLU A 118 -3.73 -5.43 2.39
C GLU A 118 -4.28 -5.56 0.96
N ILE A 119 -3.46 -5.15 -0.03
CA ILE A 119 -3.82 -5.13 -1.46
C ILE A 119 -4.31 -6.50 -1.98
N HIS A 120 -3.97 -7.60 -1.29
CA HIS A 120 -4.38 -8.95 -1.67
C HIS A 120 -5.91 -9.13 -1.71
N HIS A 121 -6.67 -8.25 -1.06
CA HIS A 121 -8.12 -8.22 -1.17
C HIS A 121 -8.64 -7.75 -2.54
N CYS A 122 -7.84 -6.98 -3.28
CA CYS A 122 -8.16 -6.47 -4.61
C CYS A 122 -7.62 -7.42 -5.67
N SER A 123 -8.50 -8.15 -6.35
CA SER A 123 -8.11 -9.05 -7.44
C SER A 123 -8.30 -8.39 -8.80
N GLY A 124 -7.44 -8.74 -9.75
CA GLY A 124 -7.59 -8.34 -11.14
C GLY A 124 -6.24 -8.15 -11.82
N ARG A 125 -6.07 -8.74 -12.99
CA ARG A 125 -5.01 -8.41 -13.94
C ARG A 125 -5.59 -7.62 -15.12
N THR A 126 -6.82 -7.90 -15.48
CA THR A 126 -7.63 -7.17 -16.46
C THR A 126 -8.97 -6.80 -15.82
N ILE A 127 -9.81 -6.06 -16.54
CA ILE A 127 -11.13 -5.68 -16.01
C ILE A 127 -12.04 -6.89 -15.87
N GLU A 128 -11.91 -7.86 -16.77
CA GLU A 128 -12.79 -9.04 -16.84
C GLU A 128 -12.56 -10.03 -15.70
N ASP A 129 -11.34 -10.10 -15.15
CA ASP A 129 -10.99 -11.00 -14.04
C ASP A 129 -10.89 -10.27 -12.68
N ALA A 130 -11.19 -8.98 -12.66
CA ALA A 130 -11.14 -8.18 -11.45
C ALA A 130 -12.37 -8.35 -10.57
N ASN A 131 -12.18 -8.22 -9.26
CA ASN A 131 -13.30 -7.91 -8.38
C ASN A 131 -13.59 -6.41 -8.42
N VAL A 132 -14.73 -5.99 -7.87
CA VAL A 132 -15.15 -4.57 -7.89
C VAL A 132 -14.10 -3.59 -7.35
N TRP A 133 -13.25 -4.01 -6.41
CA TRP A 133 -12.19 -3.14 -5.90
C TRP A 133 -10.97 -3.11 -6.82
N GLY A 134 -10.58 -4.25 -7.38
CA GLY A 134 -9.49 -4.31 -8.36
C GLY A 134 -9.85 -3.58 -9.64
N GLU A 135 -11.10 -3.67 -10.10
CA GLU A 135 -11.60 -2.98 -11.28
C GLU A 135 -11.41 -1.46 -11.16
N GLU A 136 -11.82 -0.87 -10.03
CA GLU A 136 -11.58 0.55 -9.73
C GLU A 136 -10.09 0.91 -9.73
N ILE A 137 -9.24 0.05 -9.15
CA ILE A 137 -7.79 0.29 -9.13
C ILE A 137 -7.22 0.30 -10.56
N LEU A 138 -7.62 -0.67 -11.39
CA LEU A 138 -7.14 -0.80 -12.76
C LEU A 138 -7.63 0.36 -13.64
N LEU A 139 -8.92 0.74 -13.54
CA LEU A 139 -9.51 1.80 -14.35
C LEU A 139 -9.06 3.20 -13.94
N ASN A 140 -9.08 3.48 -12.64
CA ASN A 140 -8.99 4.85 -12.14
C ASN A 140 -7.63 5.19 -11.54
N ILE A 141 -6.79 4.20 -11.20
CA ILE A 141 -5.56 4.47 -10.44
C ILE A 141 -4.28 4.04 -11.17
N GLN A 142 -4.23 2.82 -11.73
CA GLN A 142 -2.99 2.18 -12.22
C GLN A 142 -2.12 3.10 -13.07
N ASP A 143 -2.70 3.76 -14.07
CA ASP A 143 -1.97 4.57 -15.05
C ASP A 143 -2.06 6.09 -14.78
N LYS A 144 -2.86 6.49 -13.79
CA LYS A 144 -3.12 7.89 -13.45
C LYS A 144 -2.35 8.37 -12.22
N ALA A 145 -2.17 7.52 -11.21
CA ALA A 145 -1.39 7.88 -10.03
C ALA A 145 0.08 8.11 -10.40
N ARG A 146 0.72 9.08 -9.72
CA ARG A 146 2.16 9.33 -9.91
C ARG A 146 2.97 8.14 -9.43
N TYR A 147 2.64 7.63 -8.25
CA TYR A 147 3.23 6.44 -7.64
C TYR A 147 2.16 5.61 -6.94
N THR A 148 2.37 4.30 -6.88
CA THR A 148 1.55 3.37 -6.10
C THR A 148 2.43 2.54 -5.17
N LEU A 149 2.05 2.46 -3.90
CA LEU A 149 2.71 1.66 -2.88
C LEU A 149 1.73 0.62 -2.34
N ALA A 150 1.91 -0.64 -2.71
CA ALA A 150 1.06 -1.73 -2.28
C ALA A 150 1.71 -2.52 -1.14
N LEU A 151 0.94 -2.79 -0.10
CA LEU A 151 1.39 -3.44 1.13
C LEU A 151 0.55 -4.70 1.37
N THR A 152 1.19 -5.81 1.70
CA THR A 152 0.47 -7.04 2.05
C THR A 152 1.28 -7.92 3.01
N GLY A 153 0.59 -8.61 3.92
CA GLY A 153 1.19 -9.72 4.68
C GLY A 153 1.17 -11.06 3.93
N THR A 154 0.27 -11.20 2.98
CA THR A 154 -0.01 -12.43 2.23
C THR A 154 -0.07 -12.08 0.74
N PRO A 155 1.03 -12.21 -0.01
CA PRO A 155 1.09 -11.83 -1.43
C PRO A 155 0.41 -12.88 -2.32
N TRP A 156 -0.67 -13.47 -1.85
CA TRP A 156 -1.39 -14.54 -2.52
C TRP A 156 -2.86 -14.51 -2.09
N ARG A 157 -3.71 -15.14 -2.88
CA ARG A 157 -5.13 -15.30 -2.59
C ARG A 157 -5.50 -16.77 -2.60
N SER A 158 -6.42 -17.18 -1.73
CA SER A 158 -6.88 -18.57 -1.64
C SER A 158 -7.62 -19.04 -2.89
N ASP A 159 -8.29 -18.12 -3.59
CA ASP A 159 -8.98 -18.36 -4.87
C ASP A 159 -8.05 -18.34 -6.08
N GLN A 160 -6.75 -18.13 -5.87
CA GLN A 160 -5.70 -18.05 -6.90
C GLN A 160 -5.86 -16.91 -7.91
N SER A 161 -6.83 -16.00 -7.72
CA SER A 161 -6.98 -14.83 -8.59
C SER A 161 -5.74 -13.92 -8.48
N PRO A 162 -5.34 -13.24 -9.58
CA PRO A 162 -4.23 -12.31 -9.55
C PRO A 162 -4.57 -11.11 -8.65
N ILE A 163 -3.57 -10.54 -8.00
CA ILE A 163 -3.70 -9.34 -7.17
C ILE A 163 -3.48 -8.12 -8.06
N ALA A 164 -4.34 -7.10 -7.91
CA ALA A 164 -4.24 -5.85 -8.65
C ALA A 164 -2.85 -5.23 -8.54
N LEU A 165 -2.36 -4.66 -9.65
CA LEU A 165 -1.03 -4.03 -9.81
C LEU A 165 0.19 -4.97 -9.66
N SER A 166 -0.02 -6.25 -9.32
CA SER A 166 1.08 -7.16 -9.03
C SER A 166 1.72 -7.71 -10.29
N ARG A 167 3.04 -7.94 -10.24
CA ARG A 167 3.81 -8.59 -11.30
C ARG A 167 4.01 -10.06 -10.98
N TYR A 168 4.00 -10.91 -12.00
CA TYR A 168 4.15 -12.35 -11.87
C TYR A 168 5.30 -12.85 -12.77
N THR A 169 6.11 -13.78 -12.27
CA THR A 169 7.16 -14.44 -13.06
C THR A 169 6.56 -15.40 -14.07
N ASP A 170 7.14 -15.46 -15.26
CA ASP A 170 6.90 -16.53 -16.23
C ASP A 170 8.03 -17.57 -16.12
N PRO A 171 7.78 -18.90 -16.11
CA PRO A 171 6.48 -19.60 -16.22
C PRO A 171 5.83 -19.96 -14.88
N ASP A 172 6.53 -19.76 -13.77
CA ASP A 172 6.10 -20.24 -12.44
C ASP A 172 4.88 -19.52 -11.87
N ASN A 173 4.42 -18.43 -12.49
CA ASN A 173 3.34 -17.56 -12.03
C ASN A 173 3.49 -17.13 -10.55
N LYS A 174 4.72 -16.90 -10.09
CA LYS A 174 5.01 -16.41 -8.73
C LYS A 174 4.95 -14.90 -8.71
N ILE A 175 4.25 -14.36 -7.72
CA ILE A 175 4.21 -12.92 -7.47
C ILE A 175 5.62 -12.37 -7.20
N GLN A 176 5.91 -11.20 -7.76
CA GLN A 176 7.16 -10.48 -7.56
C GLN A 176 6.92 -9.30 -6.62
N CYS A 177 7.56 -9.32 -5.45
CA CYS A 177 7.59 -8.19 -4.53
C CYS A 177 8.92 -7.43 -4.68
N ASP A 178 8.85 -6.11 -4.60
CA ASP A 178 10.03 -5.23 -4.59
C ASP A 178 10.77 -5.28 -3.24
N PHE A 179 10.06 -5.62 -2.16
CA PHE A 179 10.65 -5.85 -0.85
C PHE A 179 9.91 -6.96 -0.10
N ILE A 180 10.66 -7.81 0.60
CA ILE A 180 10.13 -8.94 1.36
C ILE A 180 10.68 -8.89 2.78
N TYR A 181 9.76 -8.75 3.74
CA TYR A 181 10.01 -8.92 5.17
C TYR A 181 9.09 -10.01 5.72
N GLY A 182 9.52 -11.26 5.56
CA GLY A 182 8.74 -12.44 5.90
C GLY A 182 8.66 -12.73 7.39
N LEU A 183 7.87 -13.74 7.76
CA LEU A 183 7.65 -14.11 9.16
C LEU A 183 8.94 -14.63 9.81
N LYS A 184 9.77 -15.32 9.03
CA LYS A 184 11.06 -15.85 9.48
C LYS A 184 11.98 -14.72 9.94
N GLU A 185 12.12 -13.68 9.13
CA GLU A 185 12.90 -12.48 9.43
C GLU A 185 12.29 -11.73 10.61
N ALA A 186 10.96 -11.56 10.62
CA ALA A 186 10.27 -10.89 11.72
C ALA A 186 10.42 -11.58 13.08
N ILE A 187 10.51 -12.91 13.11
CA ILE A 187 10.81 -13.68 14.33
C ILE A 187 12.27 -13.50 14.73
N ALA A 188 13.20 -13.59 13.78
CA ALA A 188 14.63 -13.44 14.03
C ALA A 188 14.97 -12.06 14.61
N ASP A 189 14.30 -11.02 14.13
CA ASP A 189 14.46 -9.63 14.59
C ASP A 189 13.66 -9.31 15.87
N ILE A 190 12.95 -10.30 16.44
CA ILE A 190 12.11 -10.14 17.65
C ILE A 190 10.98 -9.11 17.43
N VAL A 191 10.57 -8.90 16.17
CA VAL A 191 9.42 -8.05 15.81
C VAL A 191 8.10 -8.82 16.00
N CYS A 192 8.11 -10.12 15.70
CA CYS A 192 6.95 -11.01 15.84
C CYS A 192 7.29 -12.21 16.73
N ARG A 193 6.25 -12.82 17.31
CA ARG A 193 6.38 -14.06 18.08
C ARG A 193 6.22 -15.26 17.16
N SER A 194 6.89 -16.37 17.48
CA SER A 194 6.67 -17.63 16.78
C SER A 194 5.23 -18.09 16.97
N PRO A 195 4.49 -18.43 15.90
CA PRO A 195 3.17 -19.02 16.03
C PRO A 195 3.27 -20.41 16.68
N LYS A 196 2.27 -20.77 17.48
CA LYS A 196 2.08 -22.13 18.00
C LYS A 196 0.82 -22.70 17.37
N ILE A 197 0.97 -23.76 16.57
CA ILE A 197 -0.15 -24.46 15.96
C ILE A 197 -0.47 -25.65 16.86
N VAL A 198 -1.70 -25.69 17.37
CA VAL A 198 -2.22 -26.80 18.19
C VAL A 198 -3.45 -27.34 17.46
N LEU A 199 -3.42 -28.63 17.14
CA LEU A 199 -4.58 -29.35 16.63
C LEU A 199 -5.41 -29.81 17.83
N ILE A 200 -6.71 -29.57 17.78
CA ILE A 200 -7.69 -30.01 18.79
C ILE A 200 -8.62 -30.98 18.06
N ASP A 201 -8.90 -32.13 18.67
CA ASP A 201 -9.84 -33.13 18.14
C ASP A 201 -11.30 -32.81 18.49
#